data_AF-A0A3P7D865-F1
#
_entry.id   AF-A0A3P7D865-F1
#
_cell.length_a   1.000
_cell.length_b   1.000
_cell.length_c   1.000
_cell.angle_alpha   90.00
_cell.angle_beta   90.00
_cell.angle_gamma   90.00
#
_symmetry.space_group_name_H-M   'P 1'
#
loop_
_entity.id
_entity.type
_entity.pdbx_description
1 polymer ?
#
loop_
_entity_poly.entity_id
_entity_poly.type
_entity_poly.pdbx_seq_one_letter_code
_entity_poly.pdbx_strand_id
1 'polypeptide(L)'
;MKKMMNEKEFKLLPPGCVKNLSDKLFEKRKAGAMEVEQIVKALLSKEKFSDLEKILEFFGQEFIPSCNCHVRKGGLIGLASVAIGLGRVMFLYTNYILLDVQKAANYSDMIITPVLQTFRDTDARVRYFACEALYNIMKVLQTAALRYLNEIFEALSLVSCILSLHL
;
A
#
# COMPACT_ATOMS: atom_id res chain seq x y z
N MET A 1 -26.39 -12.27 -10.53
CA MET A 1 -25.92 -11.89 -11.89
C MET A 1 -24.45 -11.51 -11.78
N LYS A 2 -23.55 -12.48 -11.98
CA LYS A 2 -22.09 -12.29 -11.84
C LYS A 2 -21.63 -11.60 -13.12
N LYS A 3 -21.24 -10.32 -13.03
CA LYS A 3 -20.74 -9.57 -14.18
C LYS A 3 -19.44 -10.25 -14.62
N MET A 4 -19.48 -10.95 -15.74
CA MET A 4 -18.28 -11.42 -16.43
C MET A 4 -17.44 -10.18 -16.77
N MET A 5 -16.33 -9.98 -16.06
CA MET A 5 -15.29 -9.04 -16.47
C MET A 5 -14.38 -9.75 -17.47
N ASN A 6 -14.25 -9.11 -18.64
CA ASN A 6 -13.57 -9.56 -19.84
C ASN A 6 -12.11 -9.99 -19.59
N GLU A 7 -11.70 -11.04 -20.30
CA GLU A 7 -10.35 -11.63 -20.42
C GLU A 7 -9.30 -10.71 -21.08
N LYS A 8 -9.52 -9.40 -21.08
CA LYS A 8 -8.51 -8.35 -21.38
C LYS A 8 -8.11 -7.58 -20.12
N GLU A 9 -8.11 -8.27 -18.98
CA GLU A 9 -7.52 -7.77 -17.76
C GLU A 9 -6.02 -7.59 -18.02
N PHE A 10 -5.59 -6.35 -18.19
CA PHE A 10 -4.18 -6.00 -17.99
C PHE A 10 -3.77 -6.68 -16.69
N LYS A 11 -2.88 -7.68 -16.73
CA LYS A 11 -2.32 -8.24 -15.51
C LYS A 11 -1.52 -7.13 -14.84
N LEU A 12 -2.18 -6.42 -13.93
CA LEU A 12 -1.71 -5.21 -13.24
C LEU A 12 -0.35 -5.45 -12.58
N LEU A 13 -0.17 -6.66 -12.07
CA LEU A 13 1.11 -7.21 -11.64
C LEU A 13 1.35 -8.57 -12.32
N PRO A 14 2.60 -8.91 -12.65
CA PRO A 14 2.95 -10.24 -13.14
C PRO A 14 2.50 -11.34 -12.16
N PRO A 15 2.03 -12.51 -12.63
CA PRO A 15 1.58 -13.59 -11.74
C PRO A 15 2.67 -14.07 -10.77
N GLY A 16 3.94 -14.03 -11.20
CA GLY A 16 5.09 -14.33 -10.35
C GLY A 16 5.23 -13.35 -9.19
N CYS A 17 5.05 -12.05 -9.47
CA CYS A 17 5.04 -10.99 -8.45
C CYS A 17 3.93 -11.22 -7.42
N VAL A 18 2.70 -11.45 -7.86
CA VAL A 18 1.54 -11.72 -6.97
C VAL A 18 1.77 -12.95 -6.10
N LYS A 19 2.31 -14.03 -6.70
CA LYS A 19 2.68 -15.25 -5.98
C LYS A 19 3.75 -14.99 -4.92
N ASN A 20 4.78 -14.22 -5.26
CA ASN A 20 5.87 -13.88 -4.35
C ASN A 20 5.39 -13.02 -3.18
N LEU A 21 4.55 -12.00 -3.44
CA LEU A 21 3.93 -11.16 -2.41
C LEU A 21 3.06 -11.98 -1.44
N SER A 22 2.42 -13.05 -1.92
CA SER A 22 1.54 -13.91 -1.13
C SER A 22 2.27 -15.06 -0.41
N ASP A 23 3.59 -15.20 -0.59
CA ASP A 23 4.35 -16.33 -0.07
C ASP A 23 4.49 -16.23 1.46
N LYS A 24 4.60 -17.39 2.12
CA LYS A 24 4.85 -17.50 3.57
C LYS A 24 6.23 -16.96 3.97
N LEU A 25 7.22 -17.06 3.09
CA LEU A 25 8.58 -16.59 3.33
C LEU A 25 8.70 -15.09 3.11
N PHE A 26 9.27 -14.39 4.10
CA PHE A 26 9.48 -12.95 4.02
C PHE A 26 10.37 -12.53 2.84
N GLU A 27 11.46 -13.25 2.58
CA GLU A 27 12.37 -12.93 1.47
C GLU A 27 11.70 -12.96 0.10
N LYS A 28 10.75 -13.89 -0.11
CA LYS A 28 9.97 -13.92 -1.34
C LYS A 28 9.00 -12.75 -1.44
N ARG A 29 8.36 -12.37 -0.33
CA ARG A 29 7.52 -11.16 -0.30
C ARG A 29 8.33 -9.91 -0.62
N LYS A 30 9.54 -9.80 -0.07
CA LYS A 30 10.48 -8.72 -0.37
C LYS A 30 10.87 -8.71 -1.85
N ALA A 31 11.14 -9.87 -2.45
CA ALA A 31 11.41 -9.99 -3.89
C ALA A 31 10.21 -9.48 -4.73
N GLY A 32 8.99 -9.90 -4.39
CA GLY A 32 7.78 -9.39 -5.05
C GLY A 32 7.60 -7.88 -4.89
N ALA A 33 7.87 -7.34 -3.70
CA ALA A 33 7.75 -5.92 -3.43
C ALA A 33 8.77 -5.06 -4.20
N MET A 34 10.01 -5.55 -4.36
CA MET A 34 11.01 -4.89 -5.22
C MET A 34 10.57 -4.85 -6.69
N GLU A 35 9.92 -5.91 -7.19
CA GLU A 35 9.35 -5.94 -8.53
C GLU A 35 8.21 -4.92 -8.69
N VAL A 36 7.32 -4.79 -7.69
CA VAL A 36 6.27 -3.75 -7.66
C VAL A 36 6.87 -2.36 -7.75
N GLU A 37 7.91 -2.07 -6.98
CA GLU A 37 8.59 -0.76 -7.02
C GLU A 37 9.12 -0.44 -8.42
N GLN A 38 9.75 -1.42 -9.09
CA GLN A 38 10.24 -1.27 -10.46
C GLN A 38 9.11 -1.01 -11.46
N ILE A 39 8.00 -1.73 -11.32
CA ILE A 39 6.80 -1.55 -12.16
C ILE A 39 6.24 -0.13 -11.98
N VAL A 40 6.08 0.33 -10.75
CA VAL A 40 5.56 1.68 -10.45
C VAL A 40 6.46 2.75 -11.06
N LYS A 41 7.79 2.66 -10.90
CA LYS A 41 8.74 3.57 -11.52
C LYS A 41 8.63 3.58 -13.05
N ALA A 42 8.46 2.41 -13.66
CA ALA A 42 8.27 2.29 -15.11
C ALA A 42 6.95 2.90 -15.58
N LEU A 43 5.85 2.72 -14.83
CA LEU A 43 4.56 3.33 -15.15
C LEU A 43 4.61 4.86 -15.07
N LEU A 44 5.28 5.40 -14.04
CA LEU A 44 5.47 6.84 -13.88
C LEU A 44 6.30 7.44 -15.02
N SER A 45 7.39 6.78 -15.42
CA SER A 45 8.23 7.24 -16.54
C SER A 45 7.48 7.26 -17.89
N LYS A 46 6.39 6.50 -17.99
CA LYS A 46 5.53 6.39 -19.18
C LYS A 46 4.21 7.12 -19.02
N GLU A 47 4.03 7.87 -17.93
CA GLU A 47 2.81 8.62 -17.59
C GLU A 47 1.53 7.74 -17.55
N LYS A 48 1.67 6.46 -17.20
CA LYS A 48 0.57 5.49 -17.13
C LYS A 48 -0.15 5.52 -15.78
N PHE A 49 -0.71 6.67 -15.44
CA PHE A 49 -1.34 6.92 -14.14
C PHE A 49 -2.58 6.04 -13.87
N SER A 50 -3.40 5.74 -14.88
CA SER A 50 -4.56 4.86 -14.73
C SER A 50 -4.17 3.42 -14.37
N ASP A 51 -3.02 2.94 -14.85
CA ASP A 51 -2.56 1.59 -14.51
C ASP A 51 -2.00 1.54 -13.07
N LEU A 52 -1.40 2.63 -12.59
CA LEU A 52 -0.99 2.79 -11.20
C LEU A 52 -2.18 2.78 -10.24
N GLU A 53 -3.25 3.51 -10.58
CA GLU A 53 -4.51 3.54 -9.81
C GLU A 53 -5.07 2.14 -9.63
N LYS A 54 -5.13 1.36 -10.71
CA LYS A 54 -5.59 -0.04 -10.65
C LYS A 54 -4.70 -0.92 -9.78
N ILE A 55 -3.38 -0.71 -9.77
CA ILE A 55 -2.47 -1.45 -8.86
C ILE A 55 -2.80 -1.13 -7.39
N LEU A 56 -3.04 0.15 -7.07
CA LEU A 56 -3.43 0.57 -5.72
C LEU A 56 -4.78 -0.01 -5.31
N GLU A 57 -5.78 0.07 -6.20
CA GLU A 57 -7.10 -0.55 -5.99
C GLU A 57 -6.97 -2.07 -5.75
N PHE A 58 -6.15 -2.75 -6.54
CA PHE A 58 -5.90 -4.18 -6.41
C PHE A 58 -5.34 -4.54 -5.03
N PHE A 59 -4.39 -3.76 -4.49
CA PHE A 59 -3.92 -3.99 -3.12
C PHE A 59 -5.04 -3.79 -2.09
N GLY A 60 -5.81 -2.70 -2.21
CA GLY A 60 -6.91 -2.38 -1.31
C GLY A 60 -8.07 -3.38 -1.35
N GLN A 61 -8.33 -4.02 -2.48
CA GLN A 61 -9.47 -4.93 -2.69
C GLN A 61 -9.11 -6.40 -2.53
N GLU A 62 -7.91 -6.83 -2.91
CA GLU A 62 -7.54 -8.25 -2.95
C GLU A 62 -6.55 -8.65 -1.86
N PHE A 63 -5.62 -7.76 -1.49
CA PHE A 63 -4.57 -8.09 -0.54
C PHE A 63 -4.96 -7.77 0.90
N ILE A 64 -5.37 -6.53 1.16
CA ILE A 64 -5.65 -6.02 2.51
C ILE A 64 -6.82 -6.74 3.20
N PRO A 65 -7.98 -6.98 2.55
CA PRO A 65 -9.09 -7.68 3.18
C PRO A 65 -8.96 -9.21 3.13
N SER A 66 -7.85 -9.76 2.60
CA SER A 66 -7.68 -11.19 2.44
C SER A 66 -7.80 -11.93 3.77
N CYS A 67 -8.48 -13.08 3.77
CA CYS A 67 -8.52 -13.98 4.93
C CYS A 67 -7.14 -14.63 5.23
N ASN A 68 -6.20 -14.61 4.29
CA ASN A 68 -4.85 -15.13 4.47
C ASN A 68 -3.88 -14.06 5.02
N CYS A 69 -3.31 -14.29 6.21
CA CYS A 69 -2.40 -13.33 6.84
C CYS A 69 -1.10 -13.08 6.06
N HIS A 70 -0.63 -14.04 5.25
CA HIS A 70 0.56 -13.86 4.41
C HIS A 70 0.26 -12.94 3.22
N VAL A 71 -0.94 -13.04 2.66
CA VAL A 71 -1.42 -12.12 1.62
C VAL A 71 -1.52 -10.71 2.19
N ARG A 72 -2.14 -10.53 3.36
CA ARG A 72 -2.21 -9.20 4.01
C ARG A 72 -0.83 -8.59 4.27
N LYS A 73 0.13 -9.39 4.77
CA LYS A 73 1.55 -8.98 4.94
C LYS A 73 2.20 -8.60 3.61
N GLY A 74 1.90 -9.34 2.54
CA GLY A 74 2.27 -9.01 1.16
C GLY A 74 1.71 -7.67 0.70
N GLY A 75 0.46 -7.38 1.06
CA GLY A 75 -0.20 -6.12 0.72
C GLY A 75 0.48 -4.93 1.38
N LEU A 76 0.83 -5.07 2.66
CA LEU A 76 1.52 -4.03 3.43
C LEU A 76 2.89 -3.68 2.85
N ILE A 77 3.73 -4.69 2.57
CA ILE A 77 5.05 -4.43 1.96
C ILE A 77 4.90 -3.95 0.51
N GLY A 78 3.89 -4.43 -0.23
CA GLY A 78 3.58 -3.98 -1.58
C GLY A 78 3.20 -2.51 -1.64
N LEU A 79 2.27 -2.06 -0.79
CA LEU A 79 1.86 -0.65 -0.68
C LEU A 79 3.02 0.25 -0.27
N ALA A 80 3.88 -0.20 0.65
CA ALA A 80 5.10 0.53 1.00
C ALA A 80 6.05 0.67 -0.21
N SER A 81 6.22 -0.40 -1.00
CA SER A 81 7.00 -0.36 -2.24
C SER A 81 6.37 0.52 -3.32
N VAL A 82 5.05 0.60 -3.41
CA VAL A 82 4.39 1.58 -4.30
C VAL A 82 4.72 3.01 -3.86
N ALA A 83 4.62 3.32 -2.56
CA ALA A 83 5.00 4.63 -2.03
C ALA A 83 6.47 4.97 -2.36
N ILE A 84 7.40 4.03 -2.15
CA ILE A 84 8.82 4.21 -2.51
C ILE A 84 9.00 4.43 -4.01
N GLY A 85 8.29 3.66 -4.84
CA GLY A 85 8.31 3.80 -6.30
C GLY A 85 7.81 5.18 -6.77
N LEU A 86 6.79 5.72 -6.10
CA LEU A 86 6.31 7.09 -6.31
C LEU A 86 7.34 8.13 -5.83
N GLY A 87 8.11 7.84 -4.78
CA GLY A 87 9.25 8.65 -4.36
C GLY A 87 8.91 10.14 -4.17
N ARG A 88 9.80 11.04 -4.61
CA ARG A 88 9.61 12.50 -4.53
C ARG A 88 8.46 13.02 -5.37
N VAL A 89 8.00 12.25 -6.35
CA VAL A 89 6.84 12.65 -7.17
C VAL A 89 5.60 12.80 -6.28
N MET A 90 5.44 11.93 -5.29
CA MET A 90 4.40 12.06 -4.24
C MET A 90 4.49 13.40 -3.47
N PHE A 91 5.71 13.84 -3.15
CA PHE A 91 5.96 15.11 -2.45
C PHE A 91 5.66 16.32 -3.34
N LEU A 92 6.10 16.29 -4.61
CA LEU A 92 5.90 17.37 -5.58
C LEU A 92 4.41 17.59 -5.88
N TYR A 93 3.68 16.49 -6.04
CA TYR A 93 2.23 16.45 -6.20
C TYR A 93 1.47 17.11 -5.02
N THR A 94 2.06 17.12 -3.82
CA THR A 94 1.44 17.69 -2.60
C THR A 94 1.84 19.16 -2.33
N ASN A 95 2.94 19.68 -2.91
CA ASN A 95 3.58 20.96 -2.54
C ASN A 95 3.70 21.99 -3.69
N TYR A 96 2.71 22.09 -4.59
CA TYR A 96 2.50 23.15 -5.61
C TYR A 96 3.11 23.03 -7.04
N ILE A 97 2.25 23.42 -8.00
CA ILE A 97 2.43 23.98 -9.36
C ILE A 97 2.43 23.06 -10.59
N LEU A 98 2.83 21.79 -10.53
CA LEU A 98 2.82 20.95 -11.74
C LEU A 98 2.06 19.67 -11.46
N LEU A 99 0.91 19.54 -12.13
CA LEU A 99 -0.02 18.41 -12.14
C LEU A 99 -1.05 18.40 -10.99
N ASP A 100 -2.30 18.64 -11.37
CA ASP A 100 -3.55 18.23 -10.74
C ASP A 100 -3.43 17.75 -9.26
N VAL A 101 -3.44 18.71 -8.32
CA VAL A 101 -3.35 18.49 -6.86
C VAL A 101 -4.36 17.45 -6.36
N GLN A 102 -5.44 17.21 -7.10
CA GLN A 102 -6.41 16.17 -6.78
C GLN A 102 -5.84 14.75 -6.94
N LYS A 103 -5.01 14.49 -7.97
CA LYS A 103 -4.45 13.15 -8.22
C LYS A 103 -3.42 12.74 -7.17
N ALA A 104 -2.67 13.71 -6.67
CA ALA A 104 -1.73 13.59 -5.56
C ALA A 104 -2.37 13.05 -4.27
N ALA A 105 -3.46 13.72 -3.88
CA ALA A 105 -4.23 13.39 -2.70
C ALA A 105 -4.81 11.98 -2.83
N ASN A 106 -5.25 11.61 -4.02
CA ASN A 106 -5.81 10.29 -4.28
C ASN A 106 -4.80 9.16 -4.02
N TYR A 107 -3.54 9.26 -4.46
CA TYR A 107 -2.58 8.16 -4.25
C TYR A 107 -2.18 7.97 -2.79
N SER A 108 -1.98 9.07 -2.08
CA SER A 108 -1.64 9.00 -0.65
C SER A 108 -2.80 8.42 0.16
N ASP A 109 -4.05 8.79 -0.14
CA ASP A 109 -5.25 8.21 0.48
C ASP A 109 -5.39 6.71 0.15
N MET A 110 -5.22 6.34 -1.12
CA MET A 110 -5.27 4.94 -1.57
C MET A 110 -4.17 4.04 -0.98
N ILE A 111 -3.11 4.61 -0.41
CA ILE A 111 -2.05 3.88 0.29
C ILE A 111 -2.28 3.88 1.80
N ILE A 112 -2.52 5.05 2.40
CA ILE A 112 -2.60 5.21 3.85
C ILE A 112 -3.86 4.55 4.40
N THR A 113 -5.03 4.77 3.79
CA THR A 113 -6.29 4.19 4.26
C THR A 113 -6.24 2.67 4.42
N PRO A 114 -5.83 1.87 3.41
CA PRO A 114 -5.71 0.43 3.57
C PRO A 114 -4.70 0.00 4.65
N VAL A 115 -3.58 0.73 4.79
CA VAL A 115 -2.60 0.44 5.85
C VAL A 115 -3.22 0.67 7.22
N LEU A 116 -3.90 1.79 7.45
CA LEU A 116 -4.55 2.08 8.74
C LEU A 116 -5.66 1.06 9.07
N GLN A 117 -6.40 0.55 8.08
CA GLN A 117 -7.39 -0.51 8.31
C GLN A 117 -6.77 -1.76 8.95
N THR A 118 -5.55 -2.12 8.57
CA THR A 118 -4.85 -3.30 9.13
C THR A 118 -4.35 -3.12 10.56
N PHE A 119 -4.43 -1.92 11.14
CA PHE A 119 -4.12 -1.72 12.57
C PHE A 119 -5.14 -2.41 13.47
N ARG A 120 -6.33 -2.71 12.93
CA ARG A 120 -7.40 -3.47 13.60
C ARG A 120 -7.34 -4.98 13.31
N ASP A 121 -6.28 -5.45 12.66
CA ASP A 121 -6.17 -6.86 12.30
C ASP A 121 -6.15 -7.75 13.54
N THR A 122 -6.79 -8.92 13.45
CA THR A 122 -6.77 -9.92 14.52
C THR A 122 -5.37 -10.52 14.79
N ASP A 123 -4.52 -10.67 13.76
CA ASP A 123 -3.15 -11.19 13.89
C ASP A 123 -2.20 -10.06 14.31
N ALA A 124 -1.65 -10.16 15.52
CA ALA A 124 -0.70 -9.19 16.08
C ALA A 124 0.52 -8.93 15.18
N ARG A 125 0.98 -9.94 14.43
CA ARG A 125 2.10 -9.77 13.51
C ARG A 125 1.70 -8.94 12.30
N VAL A 126 0.46 -9.06 11.81
CA VAL A 126 -0.04 -8.20 10.72
C VAL A 126 -0.09 -6.76 11.21
N ARG A 127 -0.59 -6.50 12.44
CA ARG A 127 -0.57 -5.17 13.04
C ARG A 127 0.86 -4.59 13.15
N TYR A 128 1.82 -5.40 13.57
CA TYR A 128 3.24 -4.99 13.59
C TYR A 128 3.75 -4.60 12.20
N PHE A 129 3.50 -5.43 11.19
CA PHE A 129 3.91 -5.12 9.81
C PHE A 129 3.17 -3.89 9.25
N ALA A 130 1.96 -3.60 9.73
CA ALA A 130 1.23 -2.39 9.37
C ALA A 130 1.93 -1.15 9.90
N CYS A 131 2.38 -1.17 11.15
CA CYS A 131 3.19 -0.11 11.74
C CYS A 131 4.51 0.10 10.97
N GLU A 132 5.19 -0.99 10.61
CA GLU A 132 6.44 -0.93 9.84
C GLU A 132 6.21 -0.35 8.43
N ALA A 133 5.16 -0.79 7.74
CA ALA A 133 4.77 -0.26 6.44
C ALA A 133 4.42 1.24 6.52
N LEU A 134 3.62 1.64 7.51
CA LEU A 134 3.25 3.03 7.73
C LEU A 134 4.50 3.90 7.98
N TYR A 135 5.42 3.46 8.83
CA TYR A 135 6.69 4.16 9.06
C TYR A 135 7.47 4.35 7.77
N ASN A 136 7.57 3.30 6.94
CA ASN A 136 8.25 3.39 5.65
C ASN A 136 7.57 4.36 4.68
N ILE A 137 6.23 4.36 4.62
CA ILE A 137 5.45 5.29 3.79
C ILE A 137 5.60 6.73 4.28
N MET A 138 5.54 6.96 5.60
CA MET A 138 5.71 8.29 6.20
C MET A 138 7.09 8.89 5.92
N LYS A 139 8.15 8.08 5.90
CA LYS A 139 9.49 8.55 5.48
C LYS A 139 9.50 9.10 4.05
N VAL A 140 8.69 8.54 3.16
CA VAL A 140 8.57 9.01 1.78
C VAL A 140 7.69 10.26 1.69
N LEU A 141 6.55 10.27 2.40
CA LEU A 141 5.61 11.39 2.41
C LEU A 141 6.19 12.64 3.11
N GLN A 142 7.04 12.48 4.11
CA GLN A 142 7.65 13.57 4.87
C GLN A 142 6.58 14.52 5.43
N THR A 143 6.67 15.83 5.16
CA THR A 143 5.70 16.83 5.63
C THR A 143 4.28 16.57 5.10
N ALA A 144 4.14 15.91 3.96
CA ALA A 144 2.83 15.51 3.45
C ALA A 144 2.12 14.51 4.36
N ALA A 145 2.85 13.76 5.21
CA ALA A 145 2.24 12.84 6.17
C ALA A 145 1.44 13.57 7.27
N LEU A 146 1.69 14.87 7.49
CA LEU A 146 1.02 15.65 8.54
C LEU A 146 -0.50 15.74 8.33
N ARG A 147 -0.98 15.61 7.08
CA ARG A 147 -2.43 15.59 6.79
C ARG A 147 -3.15 14.37 7.41
N TYR A 148 -2.42 13.28 7.66
CA TYR A 148 -2.94 12.02 8.21
C TYR A 148 -2.68 11.87 9.70
N LEU A 149 -2.12 12.91 10.33
CA LEU A 149 -1.55 12.79 11.66
C LEU A 149 -2.61 12.37 12.68
N ASN A 150 -3.83 12.90 12.58
CA ASN A 150 -4.95 12.55 13.46
C ASN A 150 -5.32 11.07 13.35
N GLU A 151 -5.51 10.57 12.13
CA GLU A 151 -5.87 9.19 11.86
C GLU A 151 -4.75 8.21 12.26
N ILE A 152 -3.49 8.62 12.06
CA ILE A 152 -2.32 7.85 12.50
C ILE A 152 -2.26 7.77 14.02
N PHE A 153 -2.48 8.88 14.73
CA PHE A 153 -2.52 8.88 16.19
C PHE A 153 -3.63 7.99 16.73
N GLU A 154 -4.84 8.09 16.18
CA GLU A 154 -5.96 7.25 16.56
C GLU A 154 -5.62 5.76 16.35
N ALA A 155 -5.10 5.41 15.18
CA ALA A 155 -4.72 4.03 14.85
C ALA A 155 -3.63 3.48 15.79
N LEU A 156 -2.57 4.25 16.07
CA LEU A 156 -1.50 3.84 16.99
C LEU A 156 -2.00 3.65 18.42
N SER A 157 -2.88 4.54 18.90
CA SER A 157 -3.50 4.44 20.23
C SER A 157 -4.28 3.12 20.39
N LEU A 158 -4.97 2.71 19.33
CA LEU A 158 -5.74 1.47 19.29
C LEU A 158 -4.83 0.23 19.35
N VAL A 159 -3.73 0.22 18.59
CA VAL A 159 -2.77 -0.90 18.61
C VAL A 159 -2.17 -1.08 20.01
N SER A 160 -1.84 0.02 20.69
CA SER A 160 -1.33 -0.01 22.07
C SER A 160 -2.34 -0.61 23.06
N CYS A 161 -3.62 -0.22 22.94
CA CYS A 161 -4.71 -0.74 23.77
C CYS A 161 -4.93 -2.25 23.55
N ILE A 162 -4.85 -2.73 22.30
CA ILE A 162 -5.04 -4.16 21.99
C ILE A 162 -3.89 -5.01 22.55
N LEU A 163 -2.65 -4.49 22.53
CA LEU A 163 -1.48 -5.18 23.08
C LEU A 163 -1.51 -5.28 24.61
N SER A 164 -2.15 -4.33 25.30
CA SER A 164 -2.24 -4.32 26.77
C SER A 164 -3.34 -5.23 27.32
N LEU A 165 -4.28 -5.69 26.50
CA LEU A 165 -5.34 -6.64 26.91
C LEU A 165 -4.89 -8.12 26.87
N HIS A 166 -3.66 -8.40 26.44
CA HIS A 166 -3.09 -9.75 26.35
C HIS A 166 -1.92 -9.97 27.33
N LEU A 167 -1.72 -9.06 28.28
CA LEU A 167 -0.83 -9.16 29.44
C LEU A 167 -1.66 -9.20 30.72
#